data_AF-A0AAW7XEF0-F1
#
_entry.id   AF-A0AAW7XEF0-F1
#
_cell.length_a   1.000
_cell.length_b   1.000
_cell.length_c   1.000
_cell.angle_alpha   90.00
_cell.angle_beta   90.00
_cell.angle_gamma   90.00
#
_symmetry.space_group_name_H-M   'P 1'
#
loop_
_entity.id
_entity.type
_entity.pdbx_description
1 polymer ?
#
loop_
_entity_poly.entity_id
_entity_poly.type
_entity_poly.pdbx_seq_one_letter_code
_entity_poly.pdbx_strand_id
1 'polypeptide(L)' 'MNSRKEQLAAIDRLLTIMDELREQCPWDKKQTMESLRHLTIEETYELADAILTNDLEEIKKELGDVLLH' A
#
# COMPACT_ATOMS: atom_id res chain seq x y z
N MET A 1 -3.20 8.98 19.99
CA MET A 1 -2.19 9.40 18.98
C MET A 1 -0.99 8.50 19.17
N ASN A 2 -0.57 7.81 18.11
CA ASN A 2 0.64 6.97 18.14
C ASN A 2 1.87 7.87 18.30
N SER A 3 2.85 7.42 19.08
CA SER A 3 4.15 8.06 19.15
C SER A 3 4.90 7.92 17.82
N ARG A 4 5.83 8.84 17.56
CA ARG A 4 6.69 8.75 16.37
C ARG A 4 7.47 7.41 16.33
N LYS A 5 7.86 6.90 17.51
CA LYS A 5 8.55 5.61 17.64
C LYS A 5 7.68 4.45 17.15
N GLU A 6 6.40 4.42 17.52
CA GLU A 6 5.46 3.38 17.06
C GLU A 6 5.18 3.48 15.56
N GLN A 7 5.06 4.70 15.03
CA GLN A 7 4.88 4.93 13.58
C GLN A 7 6.06 4.39 12.78
N LEU A 8 7.29 4.69 13.21
CA LEU A 8 8.49 4.19 12.55
C LEU A 8 8.59 2.67 12.62
N ALA A 9 8.26 2.06 13.77
CA ALA A 9 8.23 0.61 13.90
C ALA A 9 7.15 -0.04 13.00
N ALA A 10 6.02 0.63 12.75
CA ALA A 10 5.00 0.13 11.84
C ALA A 10 5.47 0.18 10.37
N ILE A 11 6.14 1.26 9.95
CA ILE A 11 6.72 1.38 8.61
C ILE A 11 7.85 0.37 8.41
N ASP A 12 8.70 0.15 9.42
CA ASP A 12 9.76 -0.88 9.38
C ASP A 12 9.19 -2.29 9.13
N ARG A 13 8.09 -2.63 9.82
CA ARG A 13 7.37 -3.89 9.56
C ARG A 13 6.78 -3.96 8.16
N LEU A 14 6.22 -2.86 7.64
CA LEU A 14 5.69 -2.82 6.27
C LEU A 14 6.80 -3.11 5.25
N LEU A 15 7.97 -2.45 5.37
CA LEU A 15 9.10 -2.68 4.49
C LEU A 15 9.58 -4.13 4.55
N THR A 16 9.63 -4.73 5.75
CA THR A 16 9.95 -6.15 5.92
C THR A 16 8.98 -7.05 5.17
N ILE A 17 7.66 -6.80 5.27
CA ILE A 17 6.65 -7.57 4.55
C ILE A 17 6.81 -7.42 3.03
N MET A 18 7.07 -6.21 2.53
CA MET A 18 7.28 -5.95 1.10
C MET A 18 8.49 -6.73 0.57
N ASP A 19 9.60 -6.76 1.32
CA ASP A 19 10.79 -7.53 0.96
C ASP A 19 10.49 -9.04 0.93
N GLU A 20 9.80 -9.56 1.95
CA GLU A 20 9.40 -10.98 2.01
C GLU A 20 8.50 -11.37 0.83
N LEU A 21 7.51 -10.54 0.49
CA LEU A 21 6.61 -10.79 -0.65
C LEU A 21 7.40 -10.79 -1.96
N ARG A 22 8.25 -9.79 -2.20
CA ARG A 22 9.05 -9.69 -3.42
C ARG A 22 10.08 -10.82 -3.56
N GLU A 23 10.52 -11.42 -2.45
CA GLU A 23 11.41 -12.58 -2.47
C GLU A 23 10.67 -13.91 -2.70
N GLN A 24 9.60 -14.14 -1.92
CA GLN A 24 8.95 -15.45 -1.76
C GLN A 24 7.70 -15.64 -2.63
N CYS A 25 6.96 -14.56 -2.93
CA CYS A 25 5.72 -14.66 -3.71
C CYS A 25 6.02 -14.62 -5.22
N PRO A 26 5.62 -15.65 -6.01
CA PRO A 26 5.89 -15.70 -7.44
C PRO A 26 5.21 -14.59 -8.26
N TRP A 27 4.13 -14.00 -7.75
CA TRP A 27 3.45 -12.89 -8.42
C TRP A 27 4.18 -11.57 -8.19
N ASP A 28 4.48 -11.23 -6.92
CA ASP A 28 5.20 -10.02 -6.54
C ASP A 28 6.60 -9.96 -7.14
N LYS A 29 7.30 -11.10 -7.15
CA LYS A 29 8.66 -11.22 -7.71
C LYS A 29 8.74 -10.87 -9.20
N LYS A 30 7.64 -10.99 -9.95
CA LYS A 30 7.59 -10.71 -11.39
C LYS A 30 7.17 -9.27 -11.70
N GLN A 31 6.77 -8.50 -10.70
CA GLN A 31 6.28 -7.15 -10.91
C GLN A 31 7.40 -6.18 -11.30
N THR A 32 7.07 -5.25 -12.18
CA THR A 32 7.89 -4.10 -12.57
C THR A 32 7.06 -2.84 -12.41
N MET A 33 7.69 -1.66 -12.52
CA MET A 33 6.97 -0.38 -12.49
C MET A 33 5.93 -0.29 -13.62
N GLU A 34 6.22 -0.87 -14.78
CA GLU A 34 5.30 -0.94 -15.91
C GLU A 34 4.11 -1.87 -15.63
N SER A 35 4.33 -3.02 -15.00
CA SER A 35 3.24 -3.95 -14.66
C SER A 35 2.37 -3.40 -13.54
N LEU A 36 2.93 -2.74 -12.52
CA LEU A 36 2.18 -2.16 -11.40
C LEU A 36 1.45 -0.85 -11.76
N ARG A 37 1.82 -0.18 -12.85
CA ARG A 37 1.24 1.11 -13.24
C ARG A 37 -0.29 1.12 -13.26
N HIS A 38 -0.90 0.08 -13.82
CA HIS A 38 -2.37 0.03 -13.94
C HIS A 38 -3.05 -0.13 -12.58
N LEU A 39 -2.51 -1.00 -11.71
CA LEU A 39 -2.95 -1.14 -10.32
C LEU A 39 -2.78 0.18 -9.56
N THR A 40 -1.63 0.84 -9.72
CA THR A 40 -1.40 2.15 -9.07
C THR A 40 -2.44 3.19 -9.48
N ILE A 41 -2.86 3.20 -10.75
CA ILE A 41 -3.93 4.09 -11.21
C ILE A 41 -5.25 3.69 -10.57
N GLU A 42 -5.58 2.40 -10.55
CA GLU A 42 -6.79 1.85 -9.91
C GLU A 42 -6.91 2.28 -8.45
N GLU A 43 -5.90 2.00 -7.61
CA GLU A 43 -5.94 2.37 -6.19
C GLU A 43 -6.04 3.88 -5.97
N THR A 44 -5.47 4.71 -6.86
CA THR A 44 -5.63 6.17 -6.75
C THR A 44 -7.05 6.63 -7.06
N TYR A 45 -7.79 5.92 -7.92
CA TYR A 45 -9.19 6.18 -8.16
C TYR A 45 -10.06 5.69 -6.99
N GLU A 46 -9.77 4.51 -6.44
CA GLU A 46 -10.46 3.99 -5.26
C GLU A 46 -10.27 4.93 -4.06
N LEU A 47 -9.03 5.37 -3.82
CA LEU A 47 -8.72 6.35 -2.79
C LEU A 47 -9.47 7.67 -2.99
N ALA A 48 -9.54 8.15 -4.24
CA ALA A 48 -10.26 9.38 -4.55
C ALA A 48 -11.78 9.24 -4.27
N ASP A 49 -12.38 8.10 -4.61
CA ASP A 49 -13.78 7.82 -4.33
C ASP A 49 -14.06 7.71 -2.83
N ALA A 50 -13.19 7.02 -2.09
CA ALA A 50 -13.25 6.93 -0.62
C ALA A 50 -13.19 8.33 0.04
N ILE A 51 -12.36 9.24 -0.49
CA ILE A 51 -12.31 10.64 -0.03
C ILE A 51 -13.62 11.38 -0.33
N LEU A 52 -14.19 11.21 -1.53
CA LEU A 52 -15.43 11.87 -1.93
C LEU A 52 -16.64 11.40 -1.11
N THR A 53 -16.65 10.14 -0.71
CA THR A 53 -17.70 9.52 0.12
C THR A 53 -17.44 9.69 1.62
N ASN A 54 -16.28 10.24 2.00
CA ASN A 54 -15.82 10.41 3.37
C ASN A 54 -15.77 9.08 4.16
N ASP A 55 -15.41 8.00 3.47
CA ASP A 55 -15.22 6.67 4.06
C ASP A 55 -13.81 6.55 4.64
N LEU A 56 -13.70 6.78 5.94
CA LEU A 56 -12.42 6.74 6.65
C LEU A 56 -11.80 5.34 6.73
N GLU A 57 -12.59 4.27 6.60
CA GLU A 57 -12.03 2.92 6.61
C GLU A 57 -11.46 2.58 5.24
N GLU A 58 -12.18 2.91 4.17
CA GLU A 58 -11.69 2.68 2.81
C GLU A 58 -10.48 3.56 2.49
N ILE A 59 -10.45 4.82 2.96
CA ILE A 59 -9.25 5.68 2.83
C ILE A 59 -8.00 5.01 3.44
N LYS A 60 -8.13 4.33 4.59
CA LYS A 60 -6.98 3.64 5.21
C LYS A 60 -6.56 2.41 4.42
N LYS A 61 -7.52 1.71 3.83
CA LYS A 61 -7.29 0.52 2.99
C LYS A 61 -6.52 0.91 1.73
N GLU A 62 -7.05 1.87 0.96
CA GLU A 62 -6.43 2.28 -0.30
C GLU A 62 -5.08 2.97 -0.12
N LEU A 63 -4.90 3.73 0.97
CA LEU A 63 -3.56 4.24 1.31
C LEU A 63 -2.57 3.11 1.63
N GLY A 64 -3.03 2.00 2.21
CA GLY A 64 -2.23 0.80 2.40
C GLY A 64 -1.84 0.16 1.07
N ASP A 65 -2.79 0.04 0.15
CA ASP A 65 -2.57 -0.57 -1.17
C ASP A 65 -1.59 0.26 -2.02
N VAL A 66 -1.73 1.59 -2.02
CA VAL A 66 -0.75 2.50 -2.65
C VAL A 66 0.66 2.36 -2.06
N LEU A 67 0.77 2.10 -0.75
CA LEU A 67 2.08 1.93 -0.10
C LEU A 67 2.76 0.59 -0.46
N LEU A 68 2.04 -0.38 -1.03
CA LEU A 68 2.58 -1.69 -1.42
C LEU A 68 3.16 -1.76 -2.84
N HIS A 69 3.01 -0.70 -3.65
CA HIS A 69 3.47 -0.66 -5.06
C HIS A 69 4.96 -0.29 -5.22
#